data_AF-A0A357YYY8-F1
#
_entry.id   AF-A0A357YYY8-F1
#
_cell.length_a   1.000
_cell.length_b   1.000
_cell.length_c   1.000
_cell.angle_alpha   90.00
_cell.angle_beta   90.00
_cell.angle_gamma   90.00
#
_symmetry.space_group_name_H-M   'P 1'
#
loop_
_entity.id
_entity.type
_entity.pdbx_description
1 polymer ?
#
loop_
_entity_poly.entity_id
_entity_poly.type
_entity_poly.pdbx_seq_one_letter_code
_entity_poly.pdbx_strand_id
1 'polypeptide(L)'
;MNRRDSEILNDIISRGENGGIPFFAAKYHVSERTVRNDLKAINEILSANHLPPLTTRPDGSICYYGDKQAILGLIKGSDFYRYKLSKDERQIAFSLILLFSRGFVTLAAASEKLSVSRTTLINDLEPVKRLLRSRNLEVESHPNRGLRLLGRERERRRCIMDIILTRLGLSSAGAKQYNPFSSMILSLIGRSERDRDVIEQIIKAEERKNNLRFSDSAFVSLACYLTVAIGRMRTGNFAEDSPGPAKDRVPLARDLLAYATDYFSLPLREG
;
A
#
# COMPACT_ATOMS: atom_id res chain seq x y z
N MET A 1 -1.95 11.42 -17.35
CA MET A 1 -2.56 10.09 -17.30
C MET A 1 -3.66 10.17 -16.28
N ASN A 2 -4.91 9.90 -16.66
CA ASN A 2 -5.95 9.70 -15.66
C ASN A 2 -5.84 8.27 -15.08
N ARG A 3 -6.63 7.94 -14.06
CA ARG A 3 -6.61 6.60 -13.45
C ARG A 3 -6.86 5.48 -14.48
N ARG A 4 -7.88 5.65 -15.32
CA ARG A 4 -8.28 4.64 -16.31
C ARG A 4 -7.20 4.44 -17.37
N ASP A 5 -6.54 5.52 -17.81
CA ASP A 5 -5.39 5.44 -18.72
C ASP A 5 -4.27 4.58 -18.10
N SER A 6 -4.00 4.79 -16.81
CA SER A 6 -2.94 4.09 -16.06
C SER A 6 -3.31 2.61 -15.86
N GLU A 7 -4.58 2.33 -15.56
CA GLU A 7 -5.09 0.96 -15.41
C GLU A 7 -5.11 0.22 -16.75
N ILE A 8 -5.54 0.87 -17.85
CA ILE A 8 -5.47 0.32 -19.22
C ILE A 8 -4.03 0.03 -19.60
N LEU A 9 -3.10 0.98 -19.41
CA LEU A 9 -1.68 0.78 -19.72
C LEU A 9 -1.07 -0.36 -18.89
N ASN A 10 -1.40 -0.41 -17.60
CA ASN A 10 -0.96 -1.47 -16.70
C ASN A 10 -1.52 -2.86 -17.09
N ASP A 11 -2.77 -2.93 -17.52
CA ASP A 11 -3.37 -4.16 -18.05
C ASP A 11 -2.62 -4.66 -19.28
N ILE A 12 -2.32 -3.74 -20.23
CA ILE A 12 -1.61 -4.04 -21.48
C ILE A 12 -0.21 -4.60 -21.19
N ILE A 13 0.54 -4.01 -20.24
CA ILE A 13 1.93 -4.45 -19.95
C ILE A 13 2.00 -5.70 -19.07
N SER A 14 1.07 -5.86 -18.11
CA SER A 14 1.16 -6.86 -17.04
C SER A 14 0.65 -8.23 -17.47
N ARG A 15 -0.40 -8.28 -18.30
CA ARG A 15 -1.09 -9.55 -18.55
C ARG A 15 -0.63 -10.28 -19.81
N GLY A 16 -0.05 -9.59 -20.80
CA GLY A 16 0.08 -10.20 -22.14
C GLY A 16 -1.26 -10.70 -22.70
N GLU A 17 -2.38 -10.25 -22.11
CA GLU A 17 -3.73 -10.63 -22.49
C GLU A 17 -4.22 -9.61 -23.51
N ASN A 18 -4.55 -10.16 -24.67
CA ASN A 18 -4.80 -9.52 -25.95
C ASN A 18 -6.19 -8.86 -25.98
N GLY A 19 -6.47 -7.95 -25.04
CA GLY A 19 -7.71 -7.20 -25.02
C GLY A 19 -7.76 -6.15 -26.13
N GLY A 20 -8.80 -6.18 -26.95
CA GLY A 20 -9.13 -5.10 -27.88
C GLY A 20 -9.96 -3.99 -27.22
N ILE A 21 -10.30 -2.96 -27.99
CA ILE A 21 -11.17 -1.86 -27.54
C ILE A 21 -12.48 -2.35 -26.89
N PRO A 22 -13.20 -3.38 -27.41
CA PRO A 22 -14.44 -3.86 -26.80
C PRO A 22 -14.24 -4.45 -25.39
N PHE A 23 -13.12 -5.13 -25.17
CA PHE A 23 -12.78 -5.71 -23.87
C PHE A 23 -12.59 -4.61 -22.82
N PHE A 24 -11.82 -3.57 -23.14
CA PHE A 24 -11.60 -2.46 -22.22
C PHE A 24 -12.88 -1.64 -22.01
N ALA A 25 -13.72 -1.48 -23.05
CA ALA A 25 -15.00 -0.79 -22.93
C ALA A 25 -15.91 -1.51 -21.91
N ALA A 26 -16.01 -2.84 -22.02
CA ALA A 26 -16.77 -3.67 -21.08
C ALA A 26 -16.17 -3.63 -19.66
N LYS A 27 -14.84 -3.81 -19.53
CA LYS A 27 -14.15 -3.84 -18.23
C LYS A 27 -14.29 -2.53 -17.45
N TYR A 28 -14.18 -1.40 -18.13
CA TYR A 28 -14.24 -0.07 -17.51
C TYR A 28 -15.63 0.58 -17.58
N HIS A 29 -16.65 -0.16 -18.02
CA HIS A 29 -18.03 0.29 -18.16
C HIS A 29 -18.18 1.62 -18.90
N VAL A 30 -17.47 1.76 -20.02
CA VAL A 30 -17.44 2.98 -20.84
C VAL A 30 -17.69 2.65 -22.31
N SER A 31 -17.99 3.66 -23.13
CA SER A 31 -18.10 3.45 -24.57
C SER A 31 -16.74 3.17 -25.22
N GLU A 32 -16.71 2.42 -26.31
CA GLU A 32 -15.49 2.22 -27.10
C GLU A 32 -14.85 3.54 -27.56
N ARG A 33 -15.67 4.57 -27.82
CA ARG A 33 -15.17 5.92 -28.14
C ARG A 33 -14.32 6.49 -27.00
N THR A 34 -14.74 6.24 -25.76
CA THR A 34 -14.00 6.67 -24.56
C THR A 34 -12.67 5.94 -24.48
N VAL A 35 -12.66 4.62 -24.68
CA VAL A 35 -11.42 3.82 -24.72
C VAL A 35 -10.46 4.30 -25.80
N ARG A 36 -10.96 4.62 -27.01
CA ARG A 36 -10.11 5.20 -28.08
C ARG A 36 -9.45 6.51 -27.65
N ASN A 37 -10.17 7.38 -26.94
CA ASN A 37 -9.62 8.63 -26.41
C ASN A 37 -8.56 8.36 -25.34
N ASP A 38 -8.79 7.39 -24.44
CA ASP A 38 -7.82 7.01 -23.41
C ASP A 38 -6.53 6.45 -24.04
N LEU A 39 -6.65 5.56 -25.04
CA LEU A 39 -5.51 5.01 -25.77
C LEU A 39 -4.71 6.11 -26.50
N LYS A 40 -5.39 7.12 -27.04
CA LYS A 40 -4.74 8.29 -27.63
C LYS A 40 -3.96 9.07 -26.56
N ALA A 41 -4.57 9.36 -25.42
CA ALA A 41 -3.91 10.05 -24.32
C ALA A 41 -2.71 9.27 -23.76
N ILE A 42 -2.81 7.94 -23.69
CA ILE A 42 -1.69 7.05 -23.33
C ILE A 42 -0.55 7.20 -24.35
N ASN A 43 -0.84 7.14 -25.65
CA ASN A 43 0.18 7.27 -26.70
C ASN A 43 0.87 8.65 -26.68
N GLU A 44 0.14 9.72 -26.38
CA GLU A 44 0.71 11.06 -26.19
C GLU A 44 1.72 11.09 -25.03
N ILE A 45 1.41 10.39 -23.92
CA ILE A 45 2.31 10.29 -22.75
C ILE A 45 3.53 9.44 -23.07
N LEU A 46 3.35 8.30 -23.75
CA LEU A 46 4.46 7.45 -24.16
C LEU A 46 5.44 8.22 -25.05
N SER A 47 4.91 8.94 -26.05
CA SER A 47 5.69 9.79 -26.95
C SER A 47 6.45 10.90 -26.21
N ALA A 48 5.78 11.60 -25.29
CA ALA A 48 6.40 12.66 -24.47
C ALA A 48 7.55 12.16 -23.58
N ASN A 49 7.61 10.86 -23.31
CA ASN A 49 8.68 10.22 -22.54
C ASN A 49 9.61 9.36 -23.41
N HIS A 50 9.61 9.58 -24.73
CA HIS A 50 10.44 8.86 -25.70
C HIS A 50 10.24 7.34 -25.70
N LEU A 51 9.04 6.88 -25.36
CA LEU A 51 8.65 5.47 -25.42
C LEU A 51 7.83 5.15 -26.69
N PRO A 52 7.92 3.91 -27.21
CA PRO A 52 7.10 3.46 -28.33
C PRO A 52 5.59 3.61 -28.06
N PRO A 53 4.75 3.83 -29.08
CA PRO A 53 3.30 3.85 -28.88
C PRO A 53 2.73 2.44 -28.69
N LEU A 54 1.50 2.38 -28.19
CA LEU A 54 0.65 1.20 -28.27
C LEU A 54 0.33 0.86 -29.73
N THR A 55 0.22 -0.44 -30.01
CA THR A 55 -0.02 -1.00 -31.34
C THR A 55 -1.23 -1.93 -31.31
N THR A 56 -1.99 -1.95 -32.40
CA THR A 56 -3.11 -2.89 -32.56
C THR A 56 -2.65 -4.06 -33.43
N ARG A 57 -2.81 -5.28 -32.93
CA ARG A 57 -2.53 -6.50 -33.68
C ARG A 57 -3.66 -6.81 -34.69
N PRO A 58 -3.41 -7.71 -35.66
CA PRO A 58 -4.42 -8.12 -36.64
C PRO A 58 -5.70 -8.71 -36.02
N ASP A 59 -5.59 -9.31 -34.83
CA ASP A 59 -6.72 -9.86 -34.05
C ASP A 59 -7.51 -8.79 -33.27
N GLY A 60 -7.15 -7.51 -33.44
CA GLY A 60 -7.79 -6.38 -32.75
C GLY A 60 -7.27 -6.12 -31.33
N SER A 61 -6.30 -6.89 -30.85
CA SER A 61 -5.72 -6.71 -29.52
C SER A 61 -4.73 -5.55 -29.44
N ILE A 62 -4.69 -4.88 -28.29
CA ILE A 62 -3.79 -3.74 -28.07
C ILE A 62 -2.56 -4.20 -27.30
N CYS A 63 -1.38 -3.88 -27.83
CA CYS A 63 -0.10 -4.36 -27.34
C CYS A 63 0.95 -3.26 -27.26
N TYR A 64 1.90 -3.43 -26.35
CA TYR A 64 3.07 -2.58 -26.23
C TYR A 64 4.34 -3.42 -26.43
N TYR A 65 5.20 -2.99 -27.35
CA TYR A 65 6.43 -3.71 -27.75
C TYR A 65 7.73 -3.05 -27.26
N GLY A 66 7.65 -1.98 -26.45
CA GLY A 66 8.83 -1.33 -25.87
C GLY A 66 9.27 -1.94 -24.54
N ASP A 67 10.20 -1.26 -23.86
CA ASP A 67 10.64 -1.68 -22.52
C ASP A 67 9.51 -1.47 -21.49
N LYS A 68 9.05 -2.59 -20.91
CA LYS A 68 8.02 -2.60 -19.86
C LYS A 68 8.53 -1.99 -18.55
N GLN A 69 9.83 -2.10 -18.25
CA GLN A 69 10.41 -1.51 -17.04
C GLN A 69 10.43 0.01 -17.12
N ALA A 70 10.73 0.58 -18.30
CA ALA A 70 10.58 2.02 -18.54
C ALA A 70 9.14 2.51 -18.34
N ILE A 71 8.13 1.75 -18.80
CA ILE A 71 6.72 2.07 -18.50
C ILE A 71 6.45 2.01 -17.00
N LEU A 72 6.89 0.96 -16.30
CA LEU A 72 6.74 0.87 -14.85
C LEU A 72 7.45 2.04 -14.15
N GLY A 73 8.56 2.53 -14.70
CA GLY A 73 9.25 3.74 -14.29
C GLY A 73 8.41 5.01 -14.48
N LEU A 74 7.73 5.17 -15.62
CA LEU A 74 6.78 6.27 -15.83
C LEU A 74 5.57 6.20 -14.90
N ILE A 75 5.03 4.99 -14.71
CA ILE A 75 3.93 4.69 -13.79
C ILE A 75 4.37 4.84 -12.31
N LYS A 76 5.67 4.92 -12.03
CA LYS A 76 6.19 5.20 -10.68
C LYS A 76 6.60 6.65 -10.49
N GLY A 77 7.23 7.25 -11.51
CA GLY A 77 7.84 8.59 -11.46
C GLY A 77 6.89 9.74 -11.81
N SER A 78 5.90 9.52 -12.67
CA SER A 78 4.91 10.55 -13.07
C SER A 78 3.56 10.44 -12.35
N ASP A 79 3.37 9.37 -11.58
CA ASP A 79 2.03 8.84 -11.26
C ASP A 79 1.57 9.04 -9.82
N PHE A 80 2.47 9.41 -8.89
CA PHE A 80 2.02 9.84 -7.55
C PHE A 80 1.10 11.07 -7.63
N TYR A 81 1.28 11.94 -8.63
CA TYR A 81 0.52 13.18 -8.78
C TYR A 81 -0.70 13.08 -9.71
N ARG A 82 -0.83 12.03 -10.54
CA ARG A 82 -1.94 11.91 -11.52
C ARG A 82 -2.90 10.75 -11.25
N TYR A 83 -2.54 9.79 -10.42
CA TYR A 83 -3.46 8.73 -9.97
C TYR A 83 -4.54 9.29 -9.04
N LYS A 84 -5.79 9.28 -9.50
CA LYS A 84 -6.94 9.72 -8.70
C LYS A 84 -7.52 8.54 -7.93
N LEU A 85 -7.30 8.54 -6.61
CA LEU A 85 -7.86 7.55 -5.69
C LEU A 85 -9.39 7.48 -5.83
N SER A 86 -9.94 6.26 -5.89
CA SER A 86 -11.40 6.06 -5.74
C SER A 86 -11.84 6.56 -4.36
N LYS A 87 -13.16 6.68 -4.17
CA LYS A 87 -13.70 7.00 -2.85
C LYS A 87 -13.21 6.00 -1.79
N ASP A 88 -13.30 4.71 -2.07
CA ASP A 88 -12.87 3.64 -1.18
C ASP A 88 -11.36 3.67 -0.92
N GLU A 89 -10.53 3.76 -1.96
CA GLU A 89 -9.07 3.83 -1.81
C GLU A 89 -8.65 5.07 -1.03
N ARG A 90 -9.30 6.21 -1.28
CA ARG A 90 -9.01 7.45 -0.57
C ARG A 90 -9.38 7.37 0.90
N GLN A 91 -10.50 6.73 1.24
CA GLN A 91 -10.91 6.48 2.63
C GLN A 91 -9.94 5.52 3.32
N ILE A 92 -9.48 4.47 2.64
CA ILE A 92 -8.44 3.57 3.15
C ILE A 92 -7.12 4.32 3.34
N ALA A 93 -6.69 5.12 2.35
CA ALA A 93 -5.46 5.91 2.43
C ALA A 93 -5.51 6.92 3.58
N PHE A 94 -6.64 7.60 3.75
CA PHE A 94 -6.84 8.54 4.85
C PHE A 94 -6.82 7.83 6.21
N SER A 95 -7.44 6.64 6.30
CA SER A 95 -7.35 5.77 7.48
C SER A 95 -5.89 5.40 7.77
N LEU A 96 -5.11 4.99 6.77
CA LEU A 96 -3.69 4.67 6.92
C LEU A 96 -2.86 5.88 7.38
N ILE A 97 -3.13 7.08 6.85
CA ILE A 97 -2.46 8.32 7.31
C ILE A 97 -2.72 8.52 8.81
N LEU A 98 -3.96 8.37 9.27
CA LEU A 98 -4.29 8.46 10.69
C LEU A 98 -3.68 7.31 11.49
N LEU A 99 -3.64 6.09 10.96
CA LEU A 99 -3.05 4.91 11.61
C LEU A 99 -1.52 4.98 11.70
N PHE A 100 -0.83 5.69 10.82
CA PHE A 100 0.63 5.87 10.91
C PHE A 100 1.05 7.14 11.67
N SER A 101 0.13 8.06 11.97
CA SER A 101 0.47 9.31 12.66
C SER A 101 1.01 9.10 14.08
N ARG A 102 1.85 10.00 14.58
CA ARG A 102 2.21 10.04 16.01
C ARG A 102 1.32 10.99 16.80
N GLY A 103 0.84 12.05 16.14
CA GLY A 103 0.06 13.11 16.77
C GLY A 103 -1.05 13.60 15.85
N PHE A 104 -1.25 14.91 15.88
CA PHE A 104 -2.30 15.55 15.10
C PHE A 104 -1.99 15.51 13.60
N VAL A 105 -3.02 15.21 12.81
CA VAL A 105 -3.00 15.27 11.35
C VAL A 105 -4.00 16.34 10.93
N THR A 106 -3.52 17.38 10.26
CA THR A 106 -4.41 18.41 9.73
C THR A 106 -5.09 17.91 8.45
N LEU A 107 -6.32 18.36 8.21
CA LEU A 107 -7.00 18.07 6.93
C LEU A 107 -6.22 18.64 5.74
N ALA A 108 -5.51 19.75 5.92
CA ALA A 108 -4.65 20.33 4.90
C ALA A 108 -3.51 19.38 4.52
N ALA A 109 -2.72 18.91 5.48
CA ALA A 109 -1.62 17.97 5.25
C ALA A 109 -2.10 16.63 4.66
N ALA A 110 -3.25 16.12 5.15
CA ALA A 110 -3.84 14.92 4.56
C ALA A 110 -4.33 15.17 3.13
N SER A 111 -4.90 16.34 2.83
CA SER A 111 -5.42 16.69 1.50
C SER A 111 -4.31 16.83 0.47
N GLU A 112 -3.19 17.43 0.87
CA GLU A 112 -1.97 17.53 0.05
C GLU A 112 -1.39 16.15 -0.23
N LYS A 113 -1.24 15.31 0.80
CA LYS A 113 -0.69 13.95 0.65
C LYS A 113 -1.55 13.03 -0.23
N LEU A 114 -2.86 13.29 -0.28
CA LEU A 114 -3.82 12.52 -1.07
C LEU A 114 -4.20 13.20 -2.40
N SER A 115 -3.62 14.38 -2.70
CA SER A 115 -3.93 15.17 -3.90
C SER A 115 -5.43 15.42 -4.11
N VAL A 116 -6.16 15.76 -3.04
CA VAL A 116 -7.60 16.05 -3.08
C VAL A 116 -7.94 17.37 -2.40
N SER A 117 -9.15 17.89 -2.63
CA SER A 117 -9.61 19.08 -1.91
C SER A 117 -9.86 18.79 -0.43
N ARG A 118 -9.71 19.82 0.41
CA ARG A 118 -10.08 19.74 1.84
C ARG A 118 -11.54 19.30 2.03
N THR A 119 -12.46 19.82 1.20
CA THR A 119 -13.89 19.46 1.24
C THR A 119 -14.11 17.97 0.96
N THR A 120 -13.35 17.38 0.03
CA THR A 120 -13.40 15.95 -0.24
C THR A 120 -13.07 15.13 1.02
N LEU A 121 -11.99 15.48 1.74
CA LEU A 121 -11.63 14.78 2.97
C LEU A 121 -12.62 15.01 4.11
N ILE A 122 -13.26 16.17 4.18
CA ILE A 122 -14.35 16.40 5.14
C ILE A 122 -15.49 15.40 4.89
N ASN A 123 -15.87 15.19 3.63
CA ASN A 123 -16.92 14.23 3.27
C ASN A 123 -16.53 12.77 3.51
N ASP A 124 -15.23 12.46 3.45
CA ASP A 124 -14.71 11.12 3.74
C ASP A 124 -14.45 10.87 5.24
N LEU A 125 -14.43 11.91 6.07
CA LEU A 125 -14.06 11.81 7.48
C LEU A 125 -15.02 10.91 8.26
N GLU A 126 -16.32 11.01 8.03
CA GLU A 126 -17.30 10.21 8.77
C GLU A 126 -17.23 8.70 8.41
N PRO A 127 -17.15 8.30 7.13
CA PRO A 127 -16.80 6.92 6.76
C PRO A 127 -15.51 6.40 7.41
N VAL A 128 -14.45 7.23 7.43
CA VAL A 128 -13.16 6.87 8.05
C VAL A 128 -13.30 6.70 9.57
N LYS A 129 -14.04 7.59 10.24
CA LYS A 129 -14.36 7.47 11.67
C LYS A 129 -15.07 6.16 11.97
N ARG A 130 -16.07 5.78 11.16
CA ARG A 130 -16.80 4.52 11.34
C ARG A 130 -15.90 3.30 11.16
N LEU A 131 -15.05 3.29 10.13
CA LEU A 131 -14.09 2.21 9.89
C LEU A 131 -13.18 2.02 11.10
N LEU A 132 -12.57 3.10 11.60
CA LEU A 132 -11.64 3.05 12.73
C LEU A 132 -12.34 2.69 14.04
N ARG A 133 -13.55 3.24 14.28
CA ARG A 133 -14.35 2.94 15.47
C ARG A 133 -14.75 1.47 15.55
N SER A 134 -15.05 0.83 14.41
CA SER A 134 -15.30 -0.62 14.34
C SER A 134 -14.12 -1.48 14.82
N ARG A 135 -12.91 -0.89 14.89
CA ARG A 135 -11.66 -1.52 15.32
C ARG A 135 -11.15 -1.00 16.67
N ASN A 136 -12.03 -0.43 17.49
CA ASN A 136 -11.70 0.15 18.80
C ASN A 136 -10.70 1.32 18.74
N LEU A 137 -10.74 2.10 17.65
CA LEU A 137 -9.92 3.29 17.46
C LEU A 137 -10.83 4.50 17.27
N GLU A 138 -10.52 5.61 17.93
CA GLU A 138 -11.35 6.82 17.89
C GLU A 138 -10.60 7.99 17.25
N VAL A 139 -11.26 8.73 16.37
CA VAL A 139 -10.69 9.95 15.76
C VAL A 139 -11.33 11.16 16.40
N GLU A 140 -10.56 11.86 17.23
CA GLU A 140 -10.95 13.14 17.81
C GLU A 140 -10.63 14.29 16.85
N SER A 141 -11.54 15.25 16.78
CA SER A 141 -11.34 16.50 16.04
C SER A 141 -11.07 17.63 17.04
N HIS A 142 -9.87 18.21 16.97
CA HIS A 142 -9.46 19.31 17.82
C HIS A 142 -9.41 20.61 17.01
N PRO A 143 -10.15 21.66 17.41
CA PRO A 143 -10.09 22.97 16.76
C PRO A 143 -8.64 23.46 16.65
N ASN A 144 -8.27 24.00 15.49
CA ASN A 144 -6.94 24.56 15.19
C ASN A 144 -5.74 23.60 15.31
N ARG A 145 -5.94 22.32 15.67
CA ARG A 145 -4.88 21.30 15.75
C ARG A 145 -5.03 20.19 14.71
N GLY A 146 -6.27 19.83 14.37
CA GLY A 146 -6.58 18.78 13.40
C GLY A 146 -7.13 17.51 14.06
N LEU A 147 -6.83 16.36 13.47
CA LEU A 147 -7.38 15.06 13.85
C LEU A 147 -6.35 14.27 14.67
N ARG A 148 -6.77 13.64 15.76
CA ARG A 148 -5.93 12.72 16.55
C ARG A 148 -6.58 11.35 16.63
N LEU A 149 -5.80 10.31 16.36
CA LEU A 149 -6.24 8.92 16.55
C LEU A 149 -5.93 8.47 17.98
N LEU A 150 -6.94 7.93 18.66
CA LEU A 150 -6.88 7.32 19.98
C LEU A 150 -7.16 5.82 19.90
N GLY A 151 -6.67 5.10 20.91
CA GLY A 151 -6.88 3.68 21.09
C GLY A 151 -5.58 2.95 21.40
N ARG A 152 -5.69 1.65 21.63
CA ARG A 152 -4.53 0.82 21.97
C ARG A 152 -3.62 0.61 20.76
N GLU A 153 -2.32 0.64 20.98
CA GLU A 153 -1.32 0.41 19.92
C GLU A 153 -1.48 -0.99 19.31
N ARG A 154 -1.87 -1.99 20.11
CA ARG A 154 -2.21 -3.33 19.59
C ARG A 154 -3.34 -3.30 18.55
N GLU A 155 -4.43 -2.58 18.85
CA GLU A 155 -5.58 -2.48 17.94
C GLU A 155 -5.23 -1.67 16.69
N ARG A 156 -4.37 -0.66 16.85
CA ARG A 156 -3.83 0.14 15.77
C ARG A 156 -2.99 -0.69 14.80
N ARG A 157 -2.05 -1.49 15.31
CA ARG A 157 -1.23 -2.41 14.50
C ARG A 157 -2.08 -3.48 13.82
N ARG A 158 -3.07 -4.04 14.52
CA ARG A 158 -4.03 -4.99 13.92
C ARG A 158 -4.79 -4.36 12.77
N CYS A 159 -5.32 -3.14 12.94
CA CYS A 159 -6.04 -2.44 11.89
C CYS A 159 -5.15 -2.16 10.66
N ILE A 160 -3.90 -1.73 10.88
CA ILE A 160 -2.92 -1.57 9.79
C ILE A 160 -2.72 -2.89 9.04
N MET A 161 -2.45 -3.98 9.76
CA MET A 161 -2.19 -5.30 9.15
C MET A 161 -3.38 -5.80 8.34
N ASP A 162 -4.60 -5.67 8.88
CA ASP A 162 -5.81 -6.10 8.17
C ASP A 162 -5.98 -5.33 6.86
N ILE A 163 -5.78 -4.00 6.87
CA ILE A 163 -5.85 -3.19 5.66
C ILE A 163 -4.78 -3.63 4.66
N ILE A 164 -3.53 -3.81 5.10
CA ILE A 164 -2.41 -4.17 4.23
C ILE A 164 -2.63 -5.53 3.59
N LEU A 165 -2.93 -6.57 4.38
CA LEU A 165 -3.08 -7.93 3.88
C LEU A 165 -4.25 -8.05 2.91
N THR A 166 -5.39 -7.41 3.22
CA THR A 166 -6.56 -7.39 2.34
C THR A 166 -6.31 -6.58 1.06
N ARG A 167 -5.71 -5.38 1.15
CA ARG A 167 -5.61 -4.47 0.00
C ARG A 167 -4.42 -4.75 -0.92
N LEU A 168 -3.33 -5.29 -0.38
CA LEU A 168 -2.18 -5.73 -1.19
C LEU A 168 -2.39 -7.13 -1.79
N GLY A 169 -3.51 -7.81 -1.50
CA GLY A 169 -3.80 -9.15 -1.99
C GLY A 169 -2.87 -10.22 -1.41
N LEU A 170 -2.15 -9.92 -0.32
CA LEU A 170 -1.17 -10.83 0.29
C LEU A 170 -1.83 -12.00 1.04
N SER A 171 -3.15 -11.93 1.27
CA SER A 171 -3.94 -13.02 1.83
C SER A 171 -4.27 -14.13 0.83
N SER A 172 -4.03 -13.93 -0.47
CA SER A 172 -4.44 -14.86 -1.54
C SER A 172 -3.24 -15.23 -2.42
N ALA A 173 -3.07 -16.52 -2.72
CA ALA A 173 -1.96 -17.06 -3.52
C ALA A 173 -2.01 -16.69 -5.03
N GLY A 174 -2.67 -15.59 -5.40
CA GLY A 174 -2.95 -15.21 -6.79
C GLY A 174 -2.29 -13.89 -7.20
N ALA A 175 -1.26 -14.01 -8.04
CA ALA A 175 -0.69 -13.03 -8.97
C ALA A 175 -0.54 -11.55 -8.53
N LYS A 176 0.73 -11.13 -8.55
CA LYS A 176 1.26 -9.75 -8.55
C LYS A 176 0.59 -8.87 -9.62
N GLN A 177 -0.57 -8.28 -9.33
CA GLN A 177 -1.03 -7.11 -10.08
C GLN A 177 -0.41 -5.87 -9.45
N TYR A 178 0.38 -5.15 -10.24
CA TYR A 178 0.79 -3.80 -9.88
C TYR A 178 -0.48 -2.95 -9.76
N ASN A 179 -0.76 -2.41 -8.58
CA ASN A 179 -1.80 -1.41 -8.38
C ASN A 179 -1.09 -0.15 -7.84
N PRO A 180 -1.22 1.03 -8.46
CA PRO A 180 -0.67 2.28 -7.92
C PRO A 180 -1.04 2.52 -6.46
N PHE A 181 -2.25 2.11 -6.05
CA PHE A 181 -2.69 2.14 -4.67
C PHE A 181 -1.89 1.21 -3.75
N SER A 182 -1.53 0.01 -4.23
CA SER A 182 -0.65 -0.91 -3.51
C SER A 182 0.75 -0.32 -3.32
N SER A 183 1.30 0.32 -4.35
CA SER A 183 2.58 1.05 -4.26
C SER A 183 2.52 2.20 -3.26
N MET A 184 1.40 2.92 -3.21
CA MET A 184 1.15 3.97 -2.22
C MET A 184 1.06 3.42 -0.79
N ILE A 185 0.35 2.31 -0.59
CA ILE A 185 0.31 1.63 0.72
C ILE A 185 1.73 1.23 1.13
N LEU A 186 2.50 0.63 0.23
CA LEU A 186 3.89 0.25 0.48
C LEU A 186 4.80 1.44 0.81
N SER A 187 4.57 2.60 0.19
CA SER A 187 5.32 3.82 0.51
C SER A 187 4.91 4.44 1.85
N LEU A 188 3.63 4.33 2.26
CA LEU A 188 3.15 4.74 3.58
C LEU A 188 3.74 3.87 4.71
N ILE A 189 3.93 2.58 4.44
CA ILE A 189 4.58 1.64 5.37
C ILE A 189 6.08 1.98 5.52
N GLY A 190 6.66 2.62 4.50
CA GLY A 190 7.86 3.44 4.65
C GLY A 190 9.06 2.66 5.17
N ARG A 191 9.56 1.73 4.36
CA ARG A 191 10.85 1.08 4.58
C ARG A 191 11.67 1.10 3.30
N SER A 192 12.96 1.44 3.39
CA SER A 192 13.90 1.29 2.28
C SER A 192 13.91 -0.16 1.81
N GLU A 193 14.24 -0.42 0.54
CA GLU A 193 14.46 -1.79 0.07
C GLU A 193 15.44 -2.55 0.99
N ARG A 194 16.49 -1.86 1.47
CA ARG A 194 17.40 -2.35 2.52
C ARG A 194 16.72 -2.81 3.81
N ASP A 195 15.72 -2.06 4.30
CA ASP A 195 15.03 -2.41 5.55
C ASP A 195 14.19 -3.68 5.34
N ARG A 196 13.62 -3.87 4.15
CA ARG A 196 12.86 -5.08 3.78
C ARG A 196 13.77 -6.30 3.67
N ASP A 197 14.87 -6.17 2.94
CA ASP A 197 15.85 -7.25 2.75
C ASP A 197 16.36 -7.79 4.10
N VAL A 198 16.62 -6.88 5.04
CA VAL A 198 17.07 -7.25 6.38
C VAL A 198 15.99 -7.98 7.17
N ILE A 199 14.75 -7.50 7.14
CA ILE A 199 13.63 -8.20 7.80
C ILE A 199 13.50 -9.63 7.25
N GLU A 200 13.59 -9.80 5.93
CA GLU A 200 13.56 -11.14 5.34
C GLU A 200 14.74 -12.01 5.78
N GLN A 201 15.95 -11.44 5.86
CA GLN A 201 17.14 -12.16 6.32
C GLN A 201 17.02 -12.59 7.79
N ILE A 202 16.47 -11.73 8.65
CA ILE A 202 16.20 -12.05 10.06
C ILE A 202 15.24 -13.24 10.16
N ILE A 203 14.14 -13.23 9.38
CA ILE A 203 13.19 -14.35 9.37
C ILE A 203 13.85 -15.64 8.87
N LYS A 204 14.60 -15.57 7.76
CA LYS A 204 15.30 -16.74 7.17
C LYS A 204 16.37 -17.29 8.11
N ALA A 205 17.05 -16.46 8.89
CA ALA A 205 18.02 -16.89 9.90
C ALA A 205 17.34 -17.70 11.00
N GLU A 206 16.17 -17.25 11.46
CA GLU A 206 15.39 -17.93 12.48
C GLU A 206 14.75 -19.25 12.00
N GLU A 207 14.32 -19.33 10.73
CA GLU A 207 13.90 -20.60 10.12
C GLU A 207 15.00 -21.65 10.20
N ARG A 208 16.23 -21.28 9.79
CA ARG A 208 17.40 -22.17 9.80
C ARG A 208 17.77 -22.59 11.22
N LYS A 209 17.82 -21.63 12.15
CA LYS A 209 18.20 -21.86 13.55
C LYS A 209 17.27 -22.84 14.25
N ASN A 210 15.96 -22.72 14.01
CA ASN A 210 14.95 -23.54 14.67
C ASN A 210 14.56 -24.80 13.87
N ASN A 211 15.18 -25.04 12.70
CA ASN A 211 14.82 -26.10 11.76
C ASN A 211 13.31 -26.08 11.40
N LEU A 212 12.80 -24.87 11.15
CA LEU A 212 11.40 -24.60 10.80
C LEU A 212 11.32 -24.05 9.37
N ARG A 213 10.14 -24.14 8.76
CA ARG A 213 9.86 -23.51 7.47
C ARG A 213 8.46 -22.91 7.48
N PHE A 214 8.37 -21.61 7.29
CA PHE A 214 7.09 -20.93 7.11
C PHE A 214 6.52 -21.23 5.73
N SER A 215 5.19 -21.23 5.62
CA SER A 215 4.56 -21.12 4.31
C SER A 215 4.85 -19.74 3.71
N ASP A 216 4.81 -19.61 2.38
CA ASP A 216 5.01 -18.33 1.69
C ASP A 216 4.08 -17.23 2.24
N SER A 217 2.82 -17.59 2.52
CA SER A 217 1.83 -16.67 3.12
C SER A 217 2.18 -16.26 4.55
N ALA A 218 2.69 -17.18 5.36
CA ALA A 218 3.10 -16.89 6.74
C ALA A 218 4.37 -16.04 6.76
N PHE A 219 5.33 -16.32 5.87
CA PHE A 219 6.55 -15.54 5.71
C PHE A 219 6.24 -14.08 5.33
N VAL A 220 5.41 -13.88 4.29
CA VAL A 220 4.99 -12.55 3.84
C VAL A 220 4.24 -11.81 4.96
N SER A 221 3.30 -12.49 5.63
CA SER A 221 2.54 -11.88 6.73
C SER A 221 3.43 -11.46 7.89
N LEU A 222 4.42 -12.28 8.24
CA LEU A 222 5.40 -11.97 9.28
C LEU A 222 6.31 -10.81 8.88
N ALA A 223 6.81 -10.79 7.64
CA ALA A 223 7.63 -9.70 7.12
C ALA A 223 6.86 -8.37 7.15
N CYS A 224 5.60 -8.35 6.71
CA CYS A 224 4.73 -7.18 6.80
C CYS A 224 4.49 -6.76 8.26
N TYR A 225 4.25 -7.72 9.16
CA TYR A 225 4.05 -7.42 10.57
C TYR A 225 5.30 -6.78 11.21
N LEU A 226 6.49 -7.35 11.00
CA LEU A 226 7.74 -6.79 11.51
C LEU A 226 7.98 -5.38 10.94
N THR A 227 7.74 -5.19 9.65
CA THR A 227 7.83 -3.90 8.97
C THR A 227 6.96 -2.84 9.67
N VAL A 228 5.70 -3.17 9.96
CA VAL A 228 4.78 -2.29 10.68
C VAL A 228 5.23 -2.07 12.13
N ALA A 229 5.61 -3.12 12.85
CA ALA A 229 6.02 -3.03 14.25
C ALA A 229 7.26 -2.15 14.43
N ILE A 230 8.32 -2.36 13.63
CA ILE A 230 9.53 -1.54 13.56
C ILE A 230 9.16 -0.10 13.19
N GLY A 231 8.26 0.06 12.21
CA GLY A 231 7.53 1.28 11.86
C GLY A 231 7.10 2.12 13.06
N ARG A 232 6.26 1.50 13.87
CA ARG A 232 5.62 2.11 15.03
C ARG A 232 6.62 2.34 16.17
N MET A 233 7.53 1.39 16.43
CA MET A 233 8.55 1.51 17.47
C MET A 233 9.51 2.68 17.24
N ARG A 234 10.00 2.89 16.00
CA ARG A 234 10.86 4.05 15.67
C ARG A 234 10.18 5.40 15.91
N THR A 235 8.85 5.44 15.87
CA THR A 235 8.07 6.66 16.14
C THR A 235 7.64 6.78 17.61
N GLY A 236 8.17 5.93 18.49
CA GLY A 236 7.88 5.90 19.93
C GLY A 236 6.55 5.24 20.29
N ASN A 237 5.92 4.50 19.37
CA ASN A 237 4.64 3.83 19.60
C ASN A 237 4.87 2.35 19.89
N PHE A 238 4.94 2.01 21.17
CA PHE A 238 5.16 0.65 21.67
C PHE A 238 3.84 -0.03 22.03
N ALA A 239 3.77 -1.35 21.85
CA ALA A 239 2.63 -2.12 22.29
C ALA A 239 2.54 -2.12 23.82
N GLU A 240 1.31 -2.13 24.34
CA GLU A 240 1.03 -2.25 25.77
C GLU A 240 1.48 -3.60 26.33
N ASP A 241 1.72 -3.65 27.64
CA ASP A 241 1.99 -4.91 28.32
C ASP A 241 0.75 -5.80 28.27
N SER A 242 0.96 -7.03 27.82
CA SER A 242 -0.07 -8.08 27.81
C SER A 242 0.38 -9.17 28.78
N PRO A 243 -0.54 -9.81 29.52
CA PRO A 243 -0.25 -11.13 30.08
C PRO A 243 0.23 -12.00 28.91
N GLY A 244 1.48 -12.45 29.00
CA GLY A 244 2.21 -13.03 27.88
C GLY A 244 1.57 -14.31 27.36
N PRO A 245 1.87 -14.72 26.11
CA PRO A 245 1.48 -16.03 25.62
C PRO A 245 2.15 -17.15 26.45
N ALA A 246 1.60 -18.37 26.38
CA ALA A 246 2.19 -19.56 27.00
C ALA A 246 3.71 -19.66 26.71
N LYS A 247 4.48 -20.06 27.74
CA LYS A 247 5.96 -20.03 27.81
C LYS A 247 6.70 -20.67 26.61
N ASP A 248 6.01 -21.49 25.82
CA ASP A 248 6.60 -22.35 24.80
C ASP A 248 6.77 -21.67 23.42
N ARG A 249 6.18 -20.49 23.19
CA ARG A 249 6.32 -19.72 21.92
C ARG A 249 7.29 -18.53 22.00
N VAL A 250 8.02 -18.43 23.12
CA VAL A 250 8.84 -17.27 23.49
C VAL A 250 10.19 -17.19 22.76
N PRO A 251 10.92 -18.29 22.46
CA PRO A 251 12.29 -18.18 21.93
C PRO A 251 12.38 -17.51 20.56
N LEU A 252 11.63 -18.01 19.58
CA LEU A 252 11.60 -17.48 18.21
C LEU A 252 11.17 -16.00 18.18
N ALA A 253 10.11 -15.65 18.90
CA ALA A 253 9.63 -14.27 18.96
C ALA A 253 10.64 -13.33 19.64
N ARG A 254 11.32 -13.81 20.69
CA ARG A 254 12.38 -13.06 21.37
C ARG A 254 13.58 -12.83 20.48
N ASP A 255 14.00 -13.84 19.73
CA ASP A 255 15.19 -13.76 18.88
C ASP A 255 14.93 -12.87 17.65
N LEU A 256 13.75 -13.00 17.01
CA LEU A 256 13.31 -12.06 15.96
C LEU A 256 13.30 -10.60 16.47
N LEU A 257 12.79 -10.38 17.68
CA LEU A 257 12.76 -9.05 18.29
C LEU A 257 14.18 -8.54 18.61
N ALA A 258 15.07 -9.40 19.10
CA ALA A 258 16.45 -9.04 19.42
C ALA A 258 17.21 -8.58 18.16
N TYR A 259 17.18 -9.36 17.08
CA TYR A 259 17.82 -8.98 15.82
C TYR A 259 17.22 -7.70 15.23
N ALA A 260 15.90 -7.55 15.28
CA ALA A 260 15.23 -6.34 14.79
C ALA A 260 15.58 -5.11 15.66
N THR A 261 15.71 -5.28 16.97
CA THR A 261 16.07 -4.17 17.87
C THR A 261 17.50 -3.70 17.63
N ASP A 262 18.42 -4.65 17.50
CA ASP A 262 19.85 -4.40 17.26
C ASP A 262 20.06 -3.70 15.90
N TYR A 263 19.61 -4.31 14.81
CA TYR A 263 19.82 -3.77 13.47
C TYR A 263 19.13 -2.42 13.26
N PHE A 264 17.89 -2.27 13.73
CA PHE A 264 17.12 -1.06 13.46
C PHE A 264 17.35 0.05 14.49
N SER A 265 18.23 -0.19 15.49
CA SER A 265 18.52 0.70 16.62
C SER A 265 17.24 1.23 17.26
N LEU A 266 16.33 0.31 17.59
CA LEU A 266 15.01 0.69 18.10
C LEU A 266 15.13 1.23 19.53
N PRO A 267 14.40 2.30 19.88
CA PRO A 267 14.37 2.76 21.25
C PRO A 267 13.79 1.65 22.13
N LEU A 268 14.45 1.36 23.25
CA LEU A 268 13.87 0.50 24.27
C LEU A 268 12.75 1.28 24.97
N ARG A 269 11.66 0.58 25.31
CA ARG A 269 10.59 1.17 26.13
C ARG A 269 11.19 1.48 27.50
N GLU A 270 11.30 2.76 27.84
CA GLU A 270 11.58 3.16 29.23
C GLU A 270 10.43 2.62 30.09
N GLY A 271 10.80 1.85 31.11
CA GLY A 271 9.88 1.09 31.97
C GLY A 271 8.92 1.97 32.75
#